data_AF-A0A7Y2U070-F1
#
_entry.id   AF-A0A7Y2U070-F1
#
_cell.length_a   1.000
_cell.length_b   1.000
_cell.length_c   1.000
_cell.angle_alpha   90.00
_cell.angle_beta   90.00
_cell.angle_gamma   90.00
#
_symmetry.space_group_name_H-M   'P 1'
#
loop_
_entity.id
_entity.type
_entity.pdbx_description
1 polymer ?
#
loop_
_entity_poly.entity_id
_entity_poly.type
_entity_poly.pdbx_seq_one_letter_code
_entity_poly.pdbx_strand_id
1 'polypeptide(L)' 'MANEWILEVLADLTTFAEKNDLHALERQLVLAKQVAELDISANHGMSPHSTGQGIGHVGLLHRATAEG' A
#
# COMPACT_ATOMS: atom_id res chain seq x y z
N MET A 1 -3.42 1.29 12.89
CA MET A 1 -3.01 0.20 13.81
C MET A 1 -2.67 -1.13 13.13
N ALA A 2 -3.06 -1.43 11.88
CA ALA A 2 -2.80 -2.75 11.30
C ALA A 2 -1.38 -2.96 10.74
N ASN A 3 -0.69 -1.90 10.30
CA ASN A 3 0.54 -2.03 9.52
C ASN A 3 1.73 -1.24 10.08
N GLU A 4 1.60 -0.55 11.21
CA GLU A 4 2.66 0.32 11.76
C GLU A 4 3.82 -0.49 12.38
N TRP A 5 3.54 -1.72 12.81
CA TRP A 5 4.53 -2.66 13.38
C TRP A 5 5.69 -2.98 12.42
N ILE A 6 5.46 -2.90 11.10
CA ILE A 6 6.50 -3.19 10.11
C ILE A 6 7.62 -2.14 10.14
N LEU A 7 7.30 -0.89 10.49
CA LEU A 7 8.29 0.19 10.57
C LEU A 7 9.21 -0.02 11.77
N GLU A 8 8.66 -0.53 12.88
CA GLU A 8 9.45 -0.90 14.07
C GLU A 8 10.39 -2.07 13.75
N VAL A 9 9.90 -3.13 13.10
CA VAL A 9 10.74 -4.28 12.69
C VAL A 9 11.84 -3.86 11.72
N LEU A 10 11.55 -2.99 10.75
CA LEU A 10 12.57 -2.50 9.82
C LEU A 10 13.63 -1.63 10.53
N ALA A 11 13.24 -0.87 11.55
CA ALA A 11 14.18 -0.10 12.35
C ALA A 11 15.11 -1.00 13.19
N ASP A 12 14.57 -2.06 13.80
CA ASP A 12 15.35 -3.04 14.56
C ASP A 12 16.34 -3.79 13.65
N LEU A 13 15.89 -4.21 12.47
CA LEU A 13 16.75 -4.85 11.48
C LEU A 13 17.84 -3.91 10.96
N THR A 14 17.55 -2.62 10.82
CA THR A 14 18.55 -1.63 10.40
C THR A 14 19.62 -1.48 11.46
N THR A 15 19.22 -1.37 12.73
CA THR A 15 20.14 -1.35 13.88
C THR A 15 20.98 -2.62 13.95
N PHE A 16 20.37 -3.78 13.69
CA PHE A 16 21.11 -5.04 13.61
C PHE A 16 22.14 -5.03 12.47
N ALA A 17 21.76 -4.56 11.28
CA ALA A 17 22.67 -4.49 10.13
C ALA A 17 23.85 -3.55 10.39
N GLU A 18 23.59 -2.38 10.98
CA GLU A 18 24.61 -1.40 11.37
C GLU A 18 25.61 -2.01 12.36
N LYS A 19 25.11 -2.65 13.42
CA LYS A 19 25.96 -3.27 14.46
C LYS A 19 26.82 -4.44 13.97
N ASN A 20 26.51 -5.00 12.80
CA ASN A 20 27.22 -6.13 12.20
C ASN A 20 27.94 -5.74 10.90
N ASP A 21 28.09 -4.45 10.60
CA ASP A 21 28.75 -3.92 9.39
C ASP A 21 28.15 -4.47 8.07
N LEU A 22 26.84 -4.78 8.08
CA LEU A 22 26.11 -5.32 6.92
C LEU A 22 25.57 -4.20 6.03
N HIS A 23 26.45 -3.39 5.45
CA HIS A 23 26.08 -2.18 4.69
C HIS A 23 25.14 -2.44 3.50
N ALA A 24 25.24 -3.59 2.84
CA ALA A 24 24.33 -3.93 1.75
C ALA A 24 22.89 -4.13 2.26
N LEU A 25 22.74 -4.78 3.41
CA LEU A 25 21.46 -5.02 4.06
C LEU A 25 20.86 -3.73 4.60
N GLU A 26 21.67 -2.89 5.25
CA GLU A 26 21.25 -1.56 5.73
C GLU A 26 20.60 -0.73 4.61
N ARG A 27 21.26 -0.63 3.44
CA ARG A 27 20.71 0.08 2.27
C ARG A 27 19.39 -0.51 1.78
N GLN A 28 19.27 -1.83 1.78
CA GLN A 28 18.02 -2.50 1.39
C GLN A 28 16.90 -2.22 2.38
N LEU A 29 17.19 -2.19 3.68
CA LEU A 29 16.22 -1.90 4.73
C LEU A 29 15.75 -0.45 4.70
N VAL A 30 16.63 0.51 4.40
CA VAL A 30 16.27 1.91 4.19
C VAL A 30 15.32 2.07 3.00
N LEU A 31 15.53 1.33 1.90
CA LEU A 31 14.61 1.33 0.77
C LEU A 31 13.27 0.69 1.13
N ALA A 32 13.29 -0.45 1.82
CA ALA A 32 12.08 -1.14 2.26
C ALA A 32 11.23 -0.27 3.19
N LYS A 33 11.88 0.49 4.10
CA LYS A 33 11.20 1.43 4.99
C LYS A 33 10.45 2.52 4.21
N GLN A 34 11.10 3.15 3.23
CA GLN A 34 10.47 4.18 2.40
C GLN A 34 9.24 3.64 1.64
N VAL A 35 9.33 2.42 1.09
CA VAL A 35 8.19 1.79 0.41
C VAL A 35 7.06 1.49 1.39
N ALA A 36 7.37 0.95 2.57
CA ALA A 36 6.38 0.68 3.60
C ALA A 36 5.68 1.96 4.09
N GLU A 37 6.43 3.05 4.30
CA GLU A 37 5.86 4.35 4.69
C GLU A 37 4.89 4.90 3.64
N LEU A 38 5.22 4.77 2.35
CA LEU A 38 4.32 5.15 1.25
C LEU A 38 3.05 4.28 1.21
N ASP A 39 3.19 2.97 1.34
CA ASP A 39 2.06 2.04 1.29
C ASP A 39 1.10 2.22 2.48
N ILE A 40 1.66 2.34 3.69
CA ILE A 40 0.89 2.63 4.90
C ILE A 40 0.16 3.96 4.75
N SER A 41 0.85 5.02 4.28
CA SER A 41 0.22 6.33 4.09
C SER A 41 -0.92 6.29 3.06
N ALA A 42 -0.72 5.57 1.94
CA ALA A 42 -1.75 5.40 0.91
C ALA A 42 -2.97 4.62 1.43
N ASN A 43 -2.74 3.58 2.24
CA ASN A 43 -3.80 2.80 2.86
C ASN A 43 -4.53 3.58 3.97
N HIS A 44 -3.86 4.51 4.66
CA HIS A 44 -4.48 5.41 5.62
C HIS A 44 -5.26 6.56 4.96
N GLY A 45 -4.89 6.98 3.74
CA GLY A 45 -5.63 7.95 2.93
C GLY A 45 -6.92 7.39 2.30
N MET A 46 -7.02 6.07 2.17
CA MET A 46 -8.24 5.36 1.76
C MET A 46 -9.04 4.96 2.98
N SER A 47 -9.72 5.93 3.59
CA SER A 47 -10.76 5.64 4.59
C SER A 47 -11.77 4.65 3.99
N PRO A 48 -12.13 3.53 4.65
CA PRO A 48 -12.91 2.43 4.07
C PRO A 48 -14.42 2.74 3.85
N HIS A 49 -14.78 4.00 3.63
CA HIS A 49 -16.17 4.44 3.46
C HIS A 49 -16.50 4.90 2.02
N SER A 50 -15.85 4.33 1.01
CA SER A 50 -16.24 4.56 -0.39
C SER A 50 -16.11 3.36 -1.32
N THR A 51 -16.17 2.14 -0.79
CA THR A 51 -16.31 0.94 -1.63
C THR A 51 -17.44 0.05 -1.14
N GLY A 52 -18.56 0.70 -0.84
CA GLY A 52 -19.87 0.09 -0.62
C GLY A 52 -20.83 0.39 -1.78
N GLN A 53 -20.38 0.28 -3.04
CA GLN A 53 -21.30 0.07 -4.16
C GLN A 53 -20.75 -1.09 -4.98
N GLY A 54 -21.35 -2.24 -4.73
CA GLY A 54 -21.02 -3.50 -5.35
C GLY A 54 -21.05 -3.38 -6.87
N ILE A 55 -20.06 -4.05 -7.45
CA ILE A 55 -20.06 -4.56 -8.81
C ILE A 55 -21.36 -5.35 -9.02
N GLY A 56 -22.37 -4.66 -9.53
CA GLY A 56 -23.61 -5.22 -10.01
C GLY A 56 -23.64 -5.12 -11.53
N HIS A 57 -23.33 -6.24 -12.17
CA HIS A 57 -23.71 -6.59 -13.54
C HIS A 57 -23.24 -5.69 -14.71
N VAL A 58 -22.23 -6.23 -15.40
CA VAL A 58 -22.13 -6.37 -16.87
C VAL A 58 -23.46 -6.13 -17.60
N GLY A 59 -23.44 -5.21 -18.58
CA GLY A 59 -24.30 -5.29 -19.76
C GLY A 59 -25.22 -4.11 -20.06
N LEU A 60 -24.73 -2.85 -20.07
CA LEU A 60 -25.46 -1.77 -20.76
C LEU A 60 -25.03 -1.73 -22.23
N LEU A 61 -25.58 -2.63 -23.04
CA LEU A 61 -25.51 -2.53 -24.50
C LEU A 61 -26.25 -1.26 -24.94
N HIS A 62 -25.49 -0.39 -25.57
CA HIS A 62 -25.89 0.86 -26.21
C HIS A 62 -26.88 0.55 -27.35
N ARG A 63 -28.19 0.74 -27.12
CA ARG A 63 -29.17 0.88 -28.21
C ARG A 63 -29.78 2.27 -28.14
N ALA A 64 -29.21 3.18 -28.92
CA ALA A 64 -29.89 4.40 -29.33
C ALA A 64 -30.99 4.00 -30.33
N THR A 65 -32.25 4.05 -29.90
CA THR A 65 -33.39 4.13 -30.83
C THR A 65 -33.68 5.62 -30.97
N ALA A 66 -33.30 6.18 -32.12
CA ALA A 66 -33.74 7.48 -32.60
C ALA A 66 -34.72 7.22 -33.73
N GLU A 67 -35.99 7.52 -33.50
CA GLU A 67 -37.09 7.54 -34.47
C GLU A 67 -38.30 8.10 -33.71
N GLY A 68 -39.01 9.13 -34.13
CA GLY A 68 -39.07 9.93 -35.35
C GLY A 68 -40.40 10.67 -35.28
#